data_AF-A0A1V5PJ84-F1
#
_entry.id   AF-A0A1V5PJ84-F1
#
_cell.length_a   1.000
_cell.length_b   1.000
_cell.length_c   1.000
_cell.angle_alpha   90.00
_cell.angle_beta   90.00
_cell.angle_gamma   90.00
#
_symmetry.space_group_name_H-M   'P 1'
#
loop_
_entity.id
_entity.type
_entity.pdbx_description
1 polymer ?
#
loop_
_entity_poly.entity_id
_entity_poly.type
_entity_poly.pdbx_seq_one_letter_code
_entity_poly.pdbx_strand_id
1 'polypeptide(L)'
;MDARNNFLDESSNKVKIGPSKTLQILMLFAHKFLYPDLYSDYDITEEKFEILLDLLEEKITEELEKVEKEFNPEKEDMNDDMRKKVEDQFNYLIESGDLFLEAIEQMRMFLECEEEDDEEANEYLITGIEVARKGDRRLRKSLEIFEELRESN
;
A
#
# COMPACT_ATOMS: atom_id res chain seq x y z
N MET A 1 -43.37 -28.84 17.81
CA MET A 1 -42.56 -28.72 19.02
C MET A 1 -41.23 -29.39 18.72
N ASP A 2 -40.09 -28.73 18.57
CA ASP A 2 -39.76 -27.31 18.65
C ASP A 2 -38.62 -27.00 17.69
N ALA A 3 -38.73 -25.86 17.01
CA ALA A 3 -37.58 -25.18 16.43
C ALA A 3 -36.70 -24.68 17.59
N ARG A 4 -35.39 -24.96 17.54
CA ARG A 4 -34.30 -24.11 18.11
C ARG A 4 -33.00 -24.91 18.17
N ASN A 5 -32.15 -24.68 17.17
CA ASN A 5 -30.79 -24.15 17.37
C ASN A 5 -30.02 -24.21 16.04
N ASN A 6 -30.57 -23.56 15.01
CA ASN A 6 -29.74 -22.90 14.02
C ASN A 6 -29.32 -21.57 14.65
N PHE A 7 -28.38 -21.63 15.60
CA PHE A 7 -27.51 -20.48 15.83
C PHE A 7 -26.52 -20.54 14.68
N LEU A 8 -26.86 -19.80 13.61
CA LEU A 8 -25.88 -19.32 12.67
C LEU A 8 -24.83 -18.60 13.51
N ASP A 9 -23.68 -19.25 13.65
CA ASP A 9 -22.46 -18.61 14.08
C ASP A 9 -22.06 -17.65 12.95
N GLU A 10 -22.68 -16.47 12.93
CA GLU A 10 -22.20 -15.30 12.18
C GLU A 10 -20.98 -14.74 12.92
N SER A 11 -19.97 -15.58 13.18
CA SER A 11 -18.67 -15.13 13.61
C SER A 11 -18.04 -14.38 12.45
N SER A 12 -18.28 -13.07 12.39
CA SER A 12 -17.54 -12.04 11.68
C SER A 12 -16.60 -12.59 10.60
N ASN A 13 -17.09 -12.75 9.38
CA ASN A 13 -16.22 -12.89 8.22
C ASN A 13 -15.54 -11.54 7.98
N LYS A 14 -14.58 -11.16 8.85
CA LYS A 14 -13.69 -10.02 8.60
C LYS A 14 -12.96 -10.35 7.31
N VAL A 15 -13.35 -9.71 6.22
CA VAL A 15 -12.67 -9.84 4.93
C VAL A 15 -11.24 -9.40 5.17
N LYS A 16 -10.31 -10.36 5.14
CA LYS A 16 -8.90 -10.05 5.38
C LYS A 16 -8.43 -9.11 4.26
N ILE A 17 -8.05 -7.89 4.61
CA ILE A 17 -7.54 -6.91 3.65
C ILE A 17 -6.25 -7.48 3.05
N GLY A 18 -6.33 -7.82 1.75
CA GLY A 18 -5.19 -8.34 0.99
C GLY A 18 -4.19 -7.24 0.63
N PRO A 19 -3.00 -7.60 0.09
CA PRO A 19 -1.99 -6.65 -0.34
C PRO A 19 -2.55 -5.59 -1.30
N SER A 20 -2.08 -4.36 -1.19
CA SER A 20 -2.47 -3.28 -2.09
C SER A 20 -2.07 -3.59 -3.53
N LYS A 21 -2.84 -3.05 -4.49
CA LYS A 21 -2.48 -3.16 -5.91
C LYS A 21 -1.14 -2.48 -6.20
N THR A 22 -0.85 -1.37 -5.53
CA THR A 22 0.44 -0.67 -5.62
C THR A 22 1.60 -1.60 -5.28
N LEU A 23 1.53 -2.31 -4.14
CA LEU A 23 2.56 -3.28 -3.78
C LEU A 23 2.69 -4.39 -4.82
N GLN A 24 1.57 -4.94 -5.29
CA GLN A 24 1.59 -6.02 -6.28
C GLN A 24 2.26 -5.60 -7.59
N ILE A 25 2.00 -4.37 -8.06
CA ILE A 25 2.60 -3.81 -9.28
C ILE A 25 4.09 -3.57 -9.08
N LEU A 26 4.50 -2.92 -7.98
CA LEU A 26 5.92 -2.66 -7.68
C LEU A 26 6.72 -3.96 -7.49
N MET A 27 6.11 -4.99 -6.90
CA MET A 27 6.74 -6.32 -6.81
C MET A 27 6.88 -6.99 -8.18
N LEU A 28 5.87 -6.87 -9.06
CA LEU A 28 5.95 -7.41 -10.41
C LEU A 28 7.05 -6.73 -11.21
N PHE A 29 7.18 -5.40 -11.09
CA PHE A 29 8.29 -4.62 -11.65
C PHE A 29 9.62 -5.22 -11.21
N ALA A 30 9.90 -5.22 -9.90
CA ALA A 30 11.22 -5.60 -9.41
C ALA A 30 11.56 -7.06 -9.69
N HIS A 31 10.58 -7.96 -9.59
CA HIS A 31 10.82 -9.37 -9.88
C HIS A 31 11.05 -9.66 -11.37
N LYS A 32 10.50 -8.85 -12.29
CA LYS A 32 10.75 -9.01 -13.73
C LYS A 32 12.24 -8.82 -14.07
N PHE A 33 12.92 -7.92 -13.35
CA PHE A 33 14.34 -7.65 -13.53
C PHE A 33 15.23 -8.58 -12.68
N LEU A 34 14.86 -8.84 -11.42
CA LEU A 34 15.63 -9.71 -10.53
C LEU A 34 15.57 -11.19 -10.92
N TYR A 35 14.45 -11.64 -11.50
CA TYR A 35 14.19 -13.05 -11.80
C TYR A 35 13.57 -13.22 -13.20
N PRO A 36 14.27 -12.79 -14.28
CA PRO A 36 13.69 -12.70 -15.61
C PRO A 36 13.12 -14.03 -16.13
N ASP A 37 13.76 -15.15 -15.78
CA ASP A 37 13.32 -16.50 -16.16
C ASP A 37 11.93 -16.87 -15.60
N LEU A 38 11.57 -16.37 -14.41
CA LEU A 38 10.28 -16.66 -13.79
C LEU A 38 9.14 -15.79 -14.34
N TYR A 39 9.49 -14.71 -15.03
CA TYR A 39 8.57 -13.69 -15.53
C TYR A 39 8.67 -13.51 -17.04
N SER A 40 9.19 -14.51 -17.77
CA SER A 40 9.36 -14.49 -19.23
C SER A 40 8.08 -14.19 -19.99
N ASP A 41 6.94 -14.64 -19.48
CA ASP A 41 5.62 -14.51 -20.12
C ASP A 41 5.01 -13.11 -19.99
N TYR A 42 5.59 -12.26 -19.14
CA TYR A 42 5.19 -10.86 -19.00
C TYR A 42 5.94 -10.00 -20.00
N ASP A 43 5.25 -9.58 -21.07
CA ASP A 43 5.76 -8.68 -22.12
C ASP A 43 5.71 -7.20 -21.68
N ILE A 44 6.48 -6.88 -20.64
CA ILE A 44 6.63 -5.53 -20.08
C ILE A 44 8.08 -5.10 -20.25
N THR A 45 8.27 -3.93 -20.88
CA THR A 45 9.56 -3.29 -21.13
C THR A 45 9.86 -2.24 -20.06
N GLU A 46 11.12 -1.80 -19.95
CA GLU A 46 11.54 -0.67 -19.10
C GLU A 46 10.71 0.60 -19.35
N GLU A 47 10.50 0.98 -20.61
CA GLU A 47 9.64 2.14 -20.97
C GLU A 47 8.21 2.01 -20.43
N LYS A 48 7.60 0.81 -20.54
CA LYS A 48 6.25 0.58 -19.99
C LYS A 48 6.25 0.68 -18.47
N PHE A 49 7.38 0.33 -17.85
CA PHE A 49 7.57 0.35 -16.42
C PHE A 49 7.78 1.78 -15.89
N GLU A 50 8.55 2.62 -16.57
CA GLU A 50 8.62 4.07 -16.29
C GLU A 50 7.24 4.72 -16.30
N ILE A 51 6.47 4.50 -17.37
CA ILE A 51 5.10 5.03 -17.49
C ILE A 51 4.22 4.55 -16.32
N LEU A 52 4.36 3.29 -15.89
CA LEU A 52 3.61 2.77 -14.75
C LEU A 52 4.04 3.42 -13.43
N LEU A 53 5.33 3.68 -13.23
CA LEU A 53 5.84 4.36 -12.04
C LEU A 53 5.30 5.80 -11.97
N ASP A 54 5.31 6.54 -13.08
CA ASP A 54 4.74 7.89 -13.17
C ASP A 54 3.25 7.91 -12.80
N LEU A 55 2.47 6.98 -13.38
CA LEU A 55 1.04 6.86 -13.09
C LEU A 55 0.76 6.50 -11.63
N LEU A 56 1.62 5.68 -11.02
CA LEU A 56 1.50 5.34 -9.60
C LEU A 56 1.85 6.52 -8.72
N GLU A 57 2.94 7.24 -9.00
CA GLU A 57 3.36 8.43 -8.26
C GLU A 57 2.27 9.51 -8.30
N GLU A 58 1.77 9.85 -9.48
CA GLU A 58 0.70 10.83 -9.66
C GLU A 58 -0.51 10.44 -8.81
N LYS A 59 -0.95 9.18 -8.92
CA LYS A 59 -2.11 8.70 -8.19
C LYS A 59 -1.90 8.69 -6.67
N ILE A 60 -0.73 8.28 -6.19
CA ILE A 60 -0.44 8.28 -4.75
C ILE A 60 -0.43 9.72 -4.24
N THR A 61 0.19 10.64 -4.97
CA THR A 61 0.24 12.07 -4.62
C THR A 61 -1.16 12.67 -4.56
N GLU A 62 -2.01 12.40 -5.55
CA GLU A 62 -3.40 12.86 -5.55
C GLU A 62 -4.20 12.32 -4.35
N GLU A 63 -4.03 11.04 -4.00
CA GLU A 63 -4.72 10.45 -2.86
C GLU A 63 -4.19 11.02 -1.52
N LEU A 64 -2.88 11.25 -1.40
CA LEU A 64 -2.30 11.92 -0.23
C LEU A 64 -2.89 13.32 -0.03
N GLU A 65 -2.96 14.13 -1.09
CA GLU A 65 -3.59 15.44 -1.02
C GLU A 65 -5.06 15.37 -0.57
N LYS A 66 -5.80 14.35 -1.02
CA LYS A 66 -7.20 14.15 -0.60
C LYS A 66 -7.26 13.80 0.88
N VAL A 67 -6.44 12.86 1.34
CA VAL A 67 -6.36 12.44 2.75
C VAL A 67 -6.04 13.64 3.65
N GLU A 68 -5.08 14.47 3.27
CA GLU A 68 -4.72 15.68 4.02
C GLU A 68 -5.84 16.72 4.04
N LYS A 69 -6.56 16.92 2.93
CA LYS A 69 -7.70 17.86 2.85
C LYS A 69 -8.93 17.36 3.61
N GLU A 70 -9.19 16.05 3.58
CA GLU A 70 -10.34 15.42 4.24
C GLU A 70 -10.13 15.26 5.75
N PHE A 71 -8.88 15.27 6.20
CA PHE A 71 -8.53 15.25 7.61
C PHE A 71 -8.96 16.55 8.30
N ASN A 72 -10.15 16.51 8.91
CA ASN A 72 -10.63 17.55 9.80
C ASN A 72 -10.97 16.94 11.18
N PRO A 73 -10.03 17.00 12.16
CA PRO A 73 -10.22 16.42 13.48
C PRO A 73 -11.23 17.20 14.36
N GLU A 74 -11.66 18.40 13.94
CA GLU A 74 -12.59 19.25 14.69
C GLU A 74 -14.07 18.92 14.46
N LYS A 75 -14.42 17.79 13.83
CA LYS A 75 -15.82 17.34 13.74
C LYS A 75 -16.43 17.24 15.15
N GLU A 76 -17.54 17.96 15.35
CA GLU A 76 -18.05 18.37 16.68
C GLU A 76 -18.59 17.24 17.60
N ASP A 77 -18.60 15.97 17.17
CA ASP A 77 -19.22 14.87 17.93
C ASP A 77 -18.26 13.71 18.33
N MET A 78 -16.94 13.91 18.25
CA MET A 78 -15.96 12.88 18.67
C MET A 78 -15.35 13.15 20.05
N ASN A 79 -15.31 12.12 20.90
CA ASN A 79 -14.54 12.18 22.15
C ASN A 79 -13.02 12.16 21.87
N ASP A 80 -12.22 12.61 22.85
CA ASP A 80 -10.77 12.81 22.67
C ASP A 80 -10.00 11.51 22.33
N ASP A 81 -10.42 10.38 22.90
CA ASP A 81 -9.79 9.08 22.62
C ASP A 81 -10.05 8.60 21.19
N MET A 82 -11.28 8.78 20.69
CA MET A 82 -11.66 8.46 19.33
C MET A 82 -10.97 9.40 18.34
N ARG A 83 -10.90 10.71 18.67
CA ARG A 83 -10.18 11.70 17.88
C ARG A 83 -8.74 11.27 17.70
N LYS A 84 -8.01 11.03 18.79
CA LYS A 84 -6.61 10.62 18.73
C LYS A 84 -6.39 9.35 17.89
N LYS A 85 -7.24 8.33 18.04
CA LYS A 85 -7.14 7.10 17.23
C LYS A 85 -7.30 7.35 15.73
N VAL A 86 -8.24 8.22 15.36
CA VAL A 86 -8.47 8.62 13.98
C VAL A 86 -7.28 9.42 13.45
N GLU A 87 -6.78 10.41 14.20
CA GLU A 87 -5.58 11.18 13.84
C GLU A 87 -4.37 10.27 13.62
N ASP A 88 -4.12 9.34 14.55
CA ASP A 88 -3.04 8.35 14.42
C ASP A 88 -3.21 7.51 13.14
N GLN A 89 -4.44 7.13 12.76
CA GLN A 89 -4.68 6.33 11.55
C GLN A 89 -4.50 7.14 10.26
N PHE A 90 -4.90 8.42 10.25
CA PHE A 90 -4.63 9.33 9.13
C PHE A 90 -3.12 9.52 8.93
N ASN A 91 -2.37 9.74 10.01
CA ASN A 91 -0.90 9.82 9.94
C ASN A 91 -0.30 8.52 9.39
N TYR A 92 -0.81 7.36 9.80
CA TYR A 92 -0.38 6.06 9.24
C TYR A 92 -0.66 5.92 7.74
N LEU A 93 -1.76 6.50 7.23
CA LEU A 93 -2.06 6.52 5.79
C LEU A 93 -1.10 7.43 5.03
N ILE A 94 -0.82 8.62 5.56
CA ILE A 94 0.12 9.58 4.97
C ILE A 94 1.52 8.96 4.90
N GLU A 95 2.03 8.50 6.05
CA GLU A 95 3.33 7.83 6.11
C GLU A 95 3.40 6.58 5.22
N SER A 96 2.25 5.91 4.98
CA SER A 96 2.21 4.79 4.03
C SER A 96 2.34 5.25 2.59
N GLY A 97 1.74 6.37 2.21
CA GLY A 97 1.87 6.93 0.86
C GLY A 97 3.30 7.39 0.60
N ASP A 98 3.93 8.07 1.56
CA ASP A 98 5.33 8.48 1.50
C ASP A 98 6.27 7.29 1.25
N LEU A 99 6.05 6.17 1.93
CA LEU A 99 6.81 4.94 1.71
C LEU A 99 6.60 4.36 0.32
N PHE A 100 5.40 4.47 -0.27
CA PHE A 100 5.21 4.03 -1.65
C PHE A 100 5.92 4.96 -2.65
N LEU A 101 5.96 6.26 -2.40
CA LEU A 101 6.71 7.21 -3.21
C LEU A 101 8.22 6.95 -3.11
N GLU A 102 8.75 6.71 -1.90
CA GLU A 102 10.14 6.30 -1.69
C GLU A 102 10.45 5.00 -2.44
N ALA A 103 9.54 4.02 -2.40
CA ALA A 103 9.73 2.78 -3.15
C ALA A 103 9.76 3.00 -4.67
N ILE A 104 8.92 3.90 -5.20
CA ILE A 104 8.93 4.27 -6.63
C ILE A 104 10.27 4.91 -7.00
N GLU A 105 10.78 5.81 -6.17
CA GLU A 105 12.07 6.45 -6.38
C GLU A 105 13.21 5.42 -6.45
N GLN A 106 13.23 4.45 -5.54
CA GLN A 106 14.19 3.34 -5.60
C GLN A 106 14.08 2.57 -6.93
N MET A 107 12.86 2.29 -7.42
CA MET A 107 12.70 1.62 -8.71
C MET A 107 13.19 2.47 -9.89
N ARG A 108 13.12 3.80 -9.80
CA ARG A 108 13.68 4.70 -10.82
C ARG A 108 15.21 4.70 -10.80
N MET A 109 15.82 4.73 -9.61
CA MET A 109 17.28 4.66 -9.49
C MET A 109 17.85 3.41 -10.18
N PHE A 110 17.14 2.29 -10.14
CA PHE A 110 17.50 1.10 -10.91
C PHE A 110 17.52 1.34 -12.43
N LEU A 111 16.50 2.01 -12.98
CA LEU A 111 16.39 2.28 -14.42
C LEU A 111 17.44 3.29 -14.90
N GLU A 112 17.92 4.16 -14.01
CA GLU A 112 18.95 5.16 -14.30
C GLU A 112 20.38 4.61 -14.20
N CYS A 113 20.57 3.38 -13.71
CA CYS A 113 21.89 2.76 -13.62
C CYS A 113 22.43 2.41 -15.02
N GLU A 114 23.49 3.10 -15.45
CA GLU A 114 24.20 2.83 -16.70
C GLU A 114 25.02 1.52 -16.59
N GLU A 115 24.40 0.37 -16.91
CA GLU A 115 24.91 -1.00 -17.25
C GLU A 115 26.25 -1.55 -16.67
N GLU A 116 26.99 -0.86 -15.80
CA GLU A 116 28.35 -1.27 -15.39
C GLU A 116 28.41 -1.98 -14.02
N ASP A 117 27.34 -2.00 -13.22
CA ASP A 117 27.31 -2.76 -11.95
C ASP A 117 25.93 -3.36 -11.62
N ASP A 118 25.70 -4.60 -12.08
CA ASP A 118 24.45 -5.36 -11.86
C ASP A 118 24.10 -5.52 -10.36
N GLU A 119 25.08 -5.52 -9.45
CA GLU A 119 24.83 -5.70 -8.02
C GLU A 119 24.19 -4.45 -7.39
N GLU A 120 24.72 -3.26 -7.66
CA GLU A 120 24.22 -1.99 -7.11
C GLU A 120 22.82 -1.68 -7.65
N ALA A 121 22.59 -1.90 -8.96
CA ALA A 121 21.27 -1.74 -9.56
C ALA A 121 20.22 -2.63 -8.88
N ASN A 122 20.57 -3.90 -8.63
CA ASN A 122 19.67 -4.85 -7.97
C ASN A 122 19.35 -4.48 -6.51
N GLU A 123 20.27 -3.82 -5.80
CA GLU A 123 20.03 -3.33 -4.43
C GLU A 123 18.89 -2.29 -4.39
N TYR A 124 18.77 -1.43 -5.40
CA TYR A 124 17.65 -0.49 -5.50
C TYR A 124 16.30 -1.21 -5.63
N LEU A 125 16.22 -2.25 -6.46
CA LEU A 125 14.99 -3.06 -6.61
C LEU A 125 14.61 -3.77 -5.30
N ILE A 126 15.60 -4.35 -4.61
CA ILE A 126 15.38 -5.04 -3.33
C ILE A 126 14.91 -4.03 -2.27
N THR A 127 15.59 -2.90 -2.16
CA THR A 127 15.24 -1.81 -1.23
C THR A 127 13.83 -1.30 -1.51
N GLY A 128 13.50 -1.03 -2.78
CA GLY A 128 12.18 -0.61 -3.20
C GLY A 128 11.08 -1.61 -2.79
N ILE A 129 11.30 -2.92 -2.96
CA ILE A 129 10.35 -3.95 -2.49
C ILE A 129 10.17 -3.88 -0.96
N GLU A 130 11.26 -3.74 -0.20
CA GLU A 130 11.21 -3.69 1.25
C GLU A 130 10.45 -2.47 1.77
N VAL A 131 10.71 -1.30 1.18
CA VAL A 131 10.02 -0.06 1.51
C VAL A 131 8.53 -0.18 1.15
N ALA A 132 8.18 -0.67 -0.05
CA ALA A 132 6.80 -0.88 -0.45
C ALA A 132 6.04 -1.84 0.49
N ARG A 133 6.69 -2.91 0.97
CA ARG A 133 6.11 -3.84 1.95
C ARG A 133 5.87 -3.18 3.31
N LYS A 134 6.73 -2.26 3.73
CA LYS A 134 6.53 -1.48 4.96
C LYS A 134 5.33 -0.54 4.81
N GLY A 135 5.23 0.16 3.66
CA GLY A 135 4.07 0.99 3.32
C GLY A 135 2.77 0.19 3.35
N ASP A 136 2.69 -0.89 2.57
CA ASP A 136 1.51 -1.76 2.50
C ASP A 136 1.05 -2.28 3.87
N ARG A 137 1.98 -2.66 4.74
CA ARG A 137 1.65 -3.10 6.10
C ARG A 137 0.98 -1.99 6.92
N ARG A 138 1.47 -0.75 6.79
CA ARG A 138 0.89 0.42 7.48
C ARG A 138 -0.48 0.75 6.93
N LEU A 139 -0.63 0.80 5.61
CA LEU A 139 -1.93 1.00 4.94
C LEU A 139 -2.96 0.00 5.45
N ARG A 140 -2.65 -1.30 5.36
CA ARG A 140 -3.61 -2.34 5.78
C ARG A 140 -3.97 -2.26 7.25
N LYS A 141 -3.00 -2.01 8.12
CA LYS A 141 -3.26 -1.84 9.55
C LYS A 141 -4.19 -0.66 9.82
N SER A 142 -3.98 0.47 9.15
CA SER A 142 -4.83 1.65 9.29
C SER A 142 -6.25 1.37 8.79
N LEU A 143 -6.40 0.71 7.64
CA LEU A 143 -7.70 0.31 7.10
C LEU A 143 -8.45 -0.67 8.01
N GLU A 144 -7.76 -1.68 8.56
CA GLU A 144 -8.34 -2.62 9.53
C GLU A 144 -8.88 -1.87 10.77
N ILE A 145 -8.13 -0.88 11.27
CA ILE A 145 -8.57 -0.07 12.42
C ILE A 145 -9.76 0.82 12.04
N PHE A 146 -9.77 1.44 10.86
CA PHE A 146 -10.92 2.23 10.39
C PHE A 146 -12.19 1.36 10.25
N GLU A 147 -12.07 0.13 9.77
CA GLU A 147 -13.19 -0.82 9.73
C GLU A 147 -13.71 -1.15 11.13
N GLU A 148 -12.82 -1.42 12.09
CA GLU A 148 -13.18 -1.68 13.48
C GLU A 148 -13.88 -0.49 14.15
N LEU A 149 -13.39 0.73 13.89
CA LEU A 149 -14.02 1.95 14.42
C LEU A 149 -15.40 2.20 13.80
N ARG A 150 -15.61 1.81 12.53
CA ARG A 150 -16.92 1.90 11.86
C ARG A 150 -17.93 0.91 12.43
N GLU A 151 -17.50 -0.30 12.78
CA GLU A 151 -18.37 -1.34 13.35
C GLU A 151 -18.70 -1.11 14.84
N SER A 152 -17.88 -0.30 15.54
CA SER A 152 -18.05 -0.01 16.96
C SER A 152 -18.92 1.22 17.27
N ASN A 153 -19.38 1.94 16.24
CA ASN A 153 -20.28 3.09 16.32
C ASN A 153 -21.67 2.72 15.77
#